data_AF-A0A9E0Q4K3-F1
#
_entry.id   AF-A0A9E0Q4K3-F1
#
_cell.length_a   1.000
_cell.length_b   1.000
_cell.length_c   1.000
_cell.angle_alpha   90.00
_cell.angle_beta   90.00
_cell.angle_gamma   90.00
#
_symmetry.space_group_name_H-M   'P 1'
#
loop_
_entity.id
_entity.type
_entity.pdbx_description
1 polymer ?
#
loop_
_entity_poly.entity_id
_entity_poly.type
_entity_poly.pdbx_seq_one_letter_code
_entity_poly.pdbx_strand_id
1 'polypeptide(L)'
;MDRFEDNDTAATATDLHTISGTLSETALSIEFDDLDWYRFTLPSAGRPGDTVSIEFDHELGDVDLELYGSDGTTLLDFSYGIGNLEEISLAGLAAGSYYVLVYAFGEADSPDYTLAVAVAPQATGGNDVLTGDDDANTFAGLGGDDAISGLGGIDTSVFTGVRADYAISLAGDVRQVNDMTPGRDGNDSLSSIERLRFADTAVAYDIDGNAGMAAKLVGAVFGASALQDAALVGSYLSLLDSGASAEELAALAAASARFAQLAGSHGNTDFVNTVYENVVGMAPSTAELDEFVGLLETGVFTQATLALLAAEHPLNQARIDLAGLADTGLNYGVAAPGTVQFGTTGPDALTGTSADDQLYGLAGDDTLSGGAGNDSLEGGEGVDRAVFAGDSSHFGWSREDSGWIVSDDRGPYTIDLQGIERLQFEDRHVALDMDGAAGMTAKLLGAVFGASFVANPEFVGIGLSVFDAGMSYEQVAQLALDAALGAGHTHQQAVELMYFNLIGVAPSPQESAELVALIDVHHVYTEASIAVFAAELSYNTDNIDLVGLAQTGIEYVPA
;
A
#
# COMPACT_ATOMS: atom_id res chain seq x y z
N MET A 1 31.79 -9.75 -47.40
CA MET A 1 33.21 -9.75 -47.01
C MET A 1 33.69 -8.35 -46.67
N ASP A 2 33.23 -7.87 -45.52
CA ASP A 2 33.67 -6.60 -44.96
C ASP A 2 34.95 -6.77 -44.11
N ARG A 3 35.15 -5.91 -43.12
CA ARG A 3 36.36 -5.87 -42.27
C ARG A 3 36.34 -6.85 -41.09
N PHE A 4 35.19 -7.43 -40.77
CA PHE A 4 34.99 -8.24 -39.56
C PHE A 4 34.98 -9.74 -39.79
N GLU A 5 35.03 -10.14 -41.06
CA GLU A 5 35.19 -11.52 -41.51
C GLU A 5 36.40 -12.24 -40.87
N ASP A 6 36.30 -13.50 -40.47
CA ASP A 6 35.15 -14.42 -40.65
C ASP A 6 34.31 -14.51 -39.34
N ASN A 7 33.21 -13.75 -39.24
CA ASN A 7 32.33 -13.67 -38.05
C ASN A 7 31.04 -14.50 -38.17
N ASP A 8 31.08 -15.56 -38.98
CA ASP A 8 29.97 -16.44 -39.41
C ASP A 8 29.24 -17.20 -38.30
N THR A 9 29.75 -17.18 -37.07
CA THR A 9 29.21 -17.97 -35.95
C THR A 9 29.30 -17.20 -34.63
N ALA A 10 28.41 -17.51 -33.68
CA ALA A 10 28.50 -16.97 -32.32
C ALA A 10 29.87 -17.18 -31.65
N ALA A 11 30.59 -18.26 -32.00
CA ALA A 11 31.92 -18.55 -31.46
C ALA A 11 33.04 -17.69 -32.07
N THR A 12 32.81 -17.16 -33.27
CA THR A 12 33.73 -16.27 -34.01
C THR A 12 33.22 -14.82 -34.05
N ALA A 13 32.18 -14.51 -33.28
CA ALA A 13 31.56 -13.20 -33.23
C ALA A 13 32.57 -12.07 -32.97
N THR A 14 32.42 -10.97 -33.69
CA THR A 14 33.24 -9.78 -33.53
C THR A 14 32.94 -9.12 -32.19
N ASP A 15 33.96 -8.94 -31.35
CA ASP A 15 33.82 -8.33 -30.03
C ASP A 15 33.83 -6.78 -30.13
N LEU A 16 32.67 -6.18 -29.90
CA LEU A 16 32.43 -4.74 -29.83
C LEU A 16 32.75 -4.13 -28.46
N HIS A 17 33.21 -4.96 -27.52
CA HIS A 17 33.56 -4.59 -26.14
C HIS A 17 32.37 -4.07 -25.31
N THR A 18 32.69 -3.42 -24.18
CA THR A 18 31.69 -2.80 -23.30
C THR A 18 31.23 -1.47 -23.88
N ILE A 19 29.92 -1.30 -24.04
CA ILE A 19 29.32 -0.10 -24.63
C ILE A 19 28.86 0.84 -23.50
N SER A 20 29.26 2.11 -23.58
CA SER A 20 28.85 3.17 -22.64
C SER A 20 28.68 4.44 -23.47
N GLY A 21 27.47 4.68 -23.97
CA GLY A 21 27.18 5.63 -25.05
C GLY A 21 26.78 4.91 -26.34
N THR A 22 27.03 5.56 -27.48
CA THR A 22 26.71 5.00 -28.80
C THR A 22 27.96 4.48 -29.51
N LEU A 23 27.92 3.22 -29.93
CA LEU A 23 28.82 2.65 -30.91
C LEU A 23 28.09 2.54 -32.25
N SER A 24 28.76 2.90 -33.34
CA SER A 24 28.23 2.73 -34.70
C SER A 24 29.33 2.21 -35.62
N GLU A 25 29.09 1.05 -36.21
CA GLU A 25 29.95 0.38 -37.19
C GLU A 25 29.28 0.49 -38.56
N THR A 26 29.93 1.21 -39.49
CA THR A 26 29.39 1.50 -40.83
C THR A 26 30.15 0.73 -41.92
N ALA A 27 29.66 0.76 -43.15
CA ALA A 27 30.29 0.10 -44.31
C ALA A 27 30.48 -1.40 -44.10
N LEU A 28 29.45 -2.04 -43.55
CA LEU A 28 29.35 -3.50 -43.37
C LEU A 28 28.59 -4.09 -44.56
N SER A 29 28.83 -5.36 -44.87
CA SER A 29 28.24 -5.99 -46.05
C SER A 29 27.82 -7.42 -45.74
N ILE A 30 26.63 -7.81 -46.19
CA ILE A 30 26.12 -9.16 -45.98
C ILE A 30 25.60 -9.77 -47.28
N GLU A 31 25.96 -11.03 -47.54
CA GLU A 31 25.51 -11.83 -48.69
C GLU A 31 24.53 -12.93 -48.24
N PHE A 32 23.72 -13.48 -49.16
CA PHE A 32 22.65 -14.45 -48.82
C PHE A 32 23.07 -15.68 -47.98
N ASP A 33 24.30 -16.17 -48.14
CA ASP A 33 24.83 -17.34 -47.41
C ASP A 33 25.78 -16.95 -46.26
N ASP A 34 25.80 -15.66 -45.89
CA ASP A 34 26.69 -15.05 -44.92
C ASP A 34 25.93 -14.65 -43.64
N LEU A 35 26.57 -14.80 -42.47
CA LEU A 35 25.96 -14.54 -41.17
C LEU A 35 26.89 -13.67 -40.33
N ASP A 36 26.49 -12.45 -40.03
CA ASP A 36 27.32 -11.57 -39.24
C ASP A 36 27.01 -11.67 -37.75
N TRP A 37 27.89 -12.32 -36.98
CA TRP A 37 27.79 -12.33 -35.52
C TRP A 37 28.65 -11.24 -34.87
N TYR A 38 28.04 -10.53 -33.92
CA TYR A 38 28.70 -9.56 -33.04
C TYR A 38 28.45 -9.89 -31.58
N ARG A 39 29.34 -9.44 -30.70
CA ARG A 39 29.19 -9.54 -29.26
C ARG A 39 29.48 -8.19 -28.62
N PHE A 40 28.61 -7.76 -27.71
CA PHE A 40 28.84 -6.57 -26.89
C PHE A 40 28.59 -6.86 -25.41
N THR A 41 28.98 -5.94 -24.53
CA THR A 41 28.74 -6.05 -23.09
C THR A 41 28.03 -4.81 -22.56
N LEU A 42 26.88 -5.01 -21.92
CA LEU A 42 26.21 -3.99 -21.13
C LEU A 42 26.89 -3.83 -19.77
N PRO A 43 27.28 -2.60 -19.38
CA PRO A 43 27.92 -2.34 -18.09
C PRO A 43 26.93 -2.37 -16.91
N SER A 44 25.63 -2.16 -17.18
CA SER A 44 24.52 -2.15 -16.22
C SER A 44 23.31 -2.85 -16.83
N ALA A 45 22.20 -2.97 -16.08
CA ALA A 45 20.94 -3.36 -16.68
C ALA A 45 20.56 -2.35 -17.79
N GLY A 46 20.02 -2.85 -18.90
CA GLY A 46 19.56 -2.03 -20.01
C GLY A 46 18.31 -1.24 -19.63
N ARG A 47 18.28 0.02 -20.05
CA ARG A 47 17.23 1.00 -19.76
C ARG A 47 16.28 1.11 -20.96
N PRO A 48 15.05 1.61 -20.78
CA PRO A 48 14.24 2.05 -21.91
C PRO A 48 15.04 3.04 -22.79
N GLY A 49 14.98 2.87 -24.11
CA GLY A 49 15.77 3.65 -25.07
C GLY A 49 17.19 3.12 -25.35
N ASP A 50 17.71 2.17 -24.56
CA ASP A 50 18.92 1.44 -24.97
C ASP A 50 18.54 0.48 -26.10
N THR A 51 19.26 0.54 -27.23
CA THR A 51 18.92 -0.24 -28.43
C THR A 51 20.13 -0.89 -29.08
N VAL A 52 19.87 -1.97 -29.81
CA VAL A 52 20.69 -2.42 -30.93
C VAL A 52 19.88 -2.26 -32.20
N SER A 53 20.48 -1.69 -33.24
CA SER A 53 19.80 -1.44 -34.50
C SER A 53 20.71 -1.62 -35.70
N ILE A 54 20.09 -1.90 -36.85
CA ILE A 54 20.74 -1.86 -38.14
C ILE A 54 20.01 -0.90 -39.08
N GLU A 55 20.77 -0.11 -39.83
CA GLU A 55 20.25 0.73 -40.93
C GLU A 55 20.82 0.25 -42.27
N PHE A 56 19.95 0.04 -43.27
CA PHE A 56 20.32 -0.45 -44.60
C PHE A 56 19.35 0.08 -45.68
N ASP A 57 19.67 -0.15 -46.96
CA ASP A 57 18.79 0.19 -48.08
C ASP A 57 17.95 -1.03 -48.50
N HIS A 58 16.69 -1.08 -48.08
CA HIS A 58 15.78 -2.19 -48.39
C HIS A 58 15.54 -2.36 -49.92
N GLU A 59 15.81 -1.35 -50.76
CA GLU A 59 15.73 -1.51 -52.22
C GLU A 59 16.81 -2.47 -52.77
N LEU A 60 17.91 -2.67 -52.03
CA LEU A 60 19.02 -3.54 -52.42
C LEU A 60 18.89 -4.95 -51.85
N GLY A 61 18.22 -5.08 -50.70
CA GLY A 61 18.05 -6.35 -50.01
C GLY A 61 17.51 -6.14 -48.60
N ASP A 62 16.81 -7.14 -48.09
CA ASP A 62 16.23 -7.11 -46.74
C ASP A 62 17.21 -7.73 -45.74
N VAL A 63 17.44 -7.07 -44.60
CA VAL A 63 18.39 -7.51 -43.59
C VAL A 63 17.68 -7.57 -42.24
N ASP A 64 17.79 -8.70 -41.58
CA ASP A 64 17.12 -9.00 -40.31
C ASP A 64 18.11 -8.88 -39.13
N LEU A 65 17.55 -8.64 -37.95
CA LEU A 65 18.30 -8.48 -36.70
C LEU A 65 17.76 -9.42 -35.62
N GLU A 66 18.66 -10.16 -34.96
CA GLU A 66 18.33 -10.99 -33.80
C GLU A 66 19.26 -10.71 -32.62
N LEU A 67 18.71 -10.75 -31.41
CA LEU A 67 19.43 -10.58 -30.16
C LEU A 67 19.44 -11.87 -29.34
N TYR A 68 20.63 -12.30 -28.93
CA TYR A 68 20.88 -13.52 -28.18
C TYR A 68 21.49 -13.24 -26.80
N GLY A 69 21.19 -14.12 -25.86
CA GLY A 69 21.72 -14.09 -24.50
C GLY A 69 23.20 -14.44 -24.42
N SER A 70 23.75 -14.36 -23.20
CA SER A 70 25.20 -14.53 -22.95
C SER A 70 25.80 -15.88 -23.36
N ASP A 71 24.97 -16.89 -23.62
CA ASP A 71 25.38 -18.20 -24.12
C ASP A 71 25.58 -18.24 -25.64
N GLY A 72 25.18 -17.19 -26.36
CA GLY A 72 25.23 -17.11 -27.82
C GLY A 72 24.27 -18.07 -28.53
N THR A 73 23.29 -18.63 -27.83
CA THR A 73 22.34 -19.62 -28.38
C THR A 73 20.88 -19.39 -27.99
N THR A 74 20.63 -18.69 -26.88
CA THR A 74 19.27 -18.36 -26.44
C THR A 74 18.81 -17.08 -27.11
N LEU A 75 17.86 -17.18 -28.04
CA LEU A 75 17.21 -16.01 -28.66
C LEU A 75 16.39 -15.25 -27.61
N LEU A 76 16.66 -13.97 -27.45
CA LEU A 76 15.98 -13.07 -26.52
C LEU A 76 14.92 -12.22 -27.23
N ASP A 77 15.26 -11.66 -28.39
CA ASP A 77 14.36 -10.81 -29.18
C ASP A 77 14.84 -10.71 -30.65
N PHE A 78 14.00 -10.17 -31.53
CA PHE A 78 14.28 -10.06 -32.96
C PHE A 78 13.49 -8.93 -33.65
N SER A 79 13.99 -8.47 -34.80
CA SER A 79 13.32 -7.51 -35.68
C SER A 79 13.48 -7.97 -37.14
N TYR A 80 12.32 -8.22 -37.78
CA TYR A 80 12.19 -8.75 -39.17
C TYR A 80 11.28 -7.86 -40.03
N GLY A 81 11.42 -6.55 -39.87
CA GLY A 81 10.72 -5.59 -40.69
C GLY A 81 11.21 -5.63 -42.15
N ILE A 82 10.58 -4.79 -42.97
CA ILE A 82 10.94 -4.58 -44.38
C ILE A 82 11.39 -3.13 -44.61
N GLY A 83 11.72 -2.44 -43.51
CA GLY A 83 12.09 -1.04 -43.52
C GLY A 83 13.60 -0.91 -43.68
N ASN A 84 14.05 0.33 -43.85
CA ASN A 84 15.49 0.62 -43.83
C ASN A 84 16.11 0.58 -42.41
N LEU A 85 15.31 0.25 -41.38
CA LEU A 85 15.70 0.23 -39.97
C LEU A 85 15.09 -0.99 -39.29
N GLU A 86 15.94 -1.81 -38.70
CA GLU A 86 15.56 -2.83 -37.73
C GLU A 86 16.13 -2.45 -36.36
N GLU A 87 15.32 -2.56 -35.31
CA GLU A 87 15.69 -2.10 -33.96
C GLU A 87 15.14 -3.02 -32.88
N ILE A 88 15.98 -3.36 -31.91
CA ILE A 88 15.63 -4.17 -30.75
C ILE A 88 15.94 -3.39 -29.47
N SER A 89 15.00 -3.36 -28.54
CA SER A 89 15.16 -2.75 -27.22
C SER A 89 16.01 -3.62 -26.30
N LEU A 90 16.91 -2.99 -25.55
CA LEU A 90 17.73 -3.64 -24.52
C LEU A 90 17.16 -3.45 -23.11
N ALA A 91 15.99 -2.81 -22.98
CA ALA A 91 15.37 -2.51 -21.71
C ALA A 91 15.09 -3.77 -20.87
N GLY A 92 15.46 -3.74 -19.59
CA GLY A 92 15.22 -4.85 -18.64
C GLY A 92 16.21 -6.00 -18.74
N LEU A 93 17.12 -6.01 -19.73
CA LEU A 93 18.22 -6.96 -19.77
C LEU A 93 19.20 -6.68 -18.63
N ALA A 94 19.76 -7.73 -18.01
CA ALA A 94 20.74 -7.57 -16.95
C ALA A 94 22.10 -7.09 -17.49
N ALA A 95 22.94 -6.53 -16.61
CA ALA A 95 24.35 -6.29 -16.95
C ALA A 95 25.02 -7.60 -17.39
N GLY A 96 25.71 -7.59 -18.52
CA GLY A 96 26.27 -8.83 -19.08
C GLY A 96 26.59 -8.74 -20.57
N SER A 97 27.11 -9.83 -21.11
CA SER A 97 27.39 -9.93 -22.55
C SER A 97 26.19 -10.46 -23.32
N TYR A 98 26.00 -9.94 -24.53
CA TYR A 98 24.96 -10.32 -25.46
C TYR A 98 25.55 -10.49 -26.85
N TYR A 99 24.87 -11.28 -27.68
CA TYR A 99 25.24 -11.52 -29.07
C TYR A 99 24.18 -10.98 -30.00
N VAL A 100 24.62 -10.45 -31.14
CA VAL A 100 23.76 -9.94 -32.19
C VAL A 100 24.05 -10.76 -33.43
N LEU A 101 23.00 -11.20 -34.09
CA LEU A 101 23.08 -11.83 -35.39
C LEU A 101 22.40 -10.91 -36.41
N VAL A 102 23.13 -10.60 -37.48
CA VAL A 102 22.64 -9.91 -38.65
C VAL A 102 22.68 -10.89 -39.82
N TYR A 103 21.60 -11.00 -40.59
CA TYR A 103 21.55 -11.88 -41.76
C TYR A 103 20.63 -11.33 -42.85
N ALA A 104 20.90 -11.69 -44.11
CA ALA A 104 20.05 -11.30 -45.23
C ALA A 104 18.81 -12.20 -45.34
N PHE A 105 17.62 -11.61 -45.54
CA PHE A 105 16.38 -12.35 -45.74
C PHE A 105 16.11 -12.65 -47.22
N GLY A 106 15.92 -13.94 -47.55
CA GLY A 106 15.79 -14.40 -48.94
C GLY A 106 17.10 -14.25 -49.73
N GLU A 107 17.11 -14.43 -51.06
CA GLU A 107 18.34 -14.35 -51.90
C GLU A 107 18.88 -12.90 -52.09
N ALA A 108 18.80 -12.07 -51.05
CA ALA A 108 19.18 -10.67 -51.03
C ALA A 108 20.64 -10.48 -50.59
N ASP A 109 21.28 -9.43 -51.11
CA ASP A 109 22.61 -8.98 -50.68
C ASP A 109 22.49 -7.51 -50.23
N SER A 110 23.08 -7.15 -49.09
CA SER A 110 23.18 -5.74 -48.67
C SER A 110 24.64 -5.31 -48.66
N PRO A 111 25.07 -4.45 -49.61
CA PRO A 111 26.47 -4.05 -49.74
C PRO A 111 26.91 -2.99 -48.73
N ASP A 112 25.97 -2.37 -48.00
CA ASP A 112 26.23 -1.31 -47.02
C ASP A 112 25.12 -1.27 -45.97
N TYR A 113 25.35 -1.90 -44.82
CA TYR A 113 24.54 -1.71 -43.61
C TYR A 113 25.38 -1.07 -42.49
N THR A 114 24.70 -0.42 -41.56
CA THR A 114 25.29 0.15 -40.34
C THR A 114 24.72 -0.56 -39.13
N LEU A 115 25.57 -1.10 -38.26
CA LEU A 115 25.18 -1.61 -36.95
C LEU A 115 25.41 -0.54 -35.89
N ALA A 116 24.43 -0.29 -35.03
CA ALA A 116 24.56 0.59 -33.88
C ALA A 116 24.15 -0.12 -32.59
N VAL A 117 24.89 0.15 -31.51
CA VAL A 117 24.49 -0.17 -30.14
C VAL A 117 24.50 1.14 -29.36
N ALA A 118 23.33 1.57 -28.89
CA ALA A 118 23.16 2.79 -28.13
C ALA A 118 22.78 2.45 -26.69
N VAL A 119 23.62 2.86 -25.74
CA VAL A 119 23.39 2.70 -24.30
C VAL A 119 23.52 4.06 -23.64
N ALA A 120 22.56 4.46 -22.81
CA ALA A 120 22.61 5.72 -22.08
C ALA A 120 23.91 5.85 -21.23
N PRO A 121 24.55 7.03 -21.19
CA PRO A 121 25.74 7.27 -20.37
C PRO A 121 25.50 6.88 -18.90
N GLN A 122 26.51 6.27 -18.28
CA GLN A 122 26.50 5.96 -16.85
C GLN A 122 27.19 7.08 -16.08
N ALA A 123 26.66 7.40 -14.90
CA ALA A 123 27.32 8.31 -13.97
C ALA A 123 28.65 7.72 -13.49
N THR A 124 29.64 8.59 -13.34
CA THR A 124 31.01 8.33 -12.89
C THR A 124 31.34 9.23 -11.71
N GLY A 125 32.57 9.17 -11.19
CA GLY A 125 33.03 10.12 -10.17
C GLY A 125 33.56 11.44 -10.77
N GLY A 126 33.15 11.79 -11.99
CA GLY A 126 33.53 12.99 -12.72
C GLY A 126 32.30 13.71 -13.26
N ASN A 127 32.51 14.75 -14.04
CA ASN A 127 31.40 15.56 -14.57
C ASN A 127 30.70 14.84 -15.73
N ASP A 128 29.44 14.50 -15.53
CA ASP A 128 28.66 13.70 -16.47
C ASP A 128 27.49 14.48 -17.09
N VAL A 129 27.00 13.97 -18.23
CA VAL A 129 25.75 14.42 -18.84
C VAL A 129 24.82 13.22 -18.88
N LEU A 130 23.77 13.27 -18.07
CA LEU A 130 22.77 12.22 -17.92
C LEU A 130 21.45 12.71 -18.51
N THR A 131 20.79 11.86 -19.28
CA THR A 131 19.49 12.16 -19.89
C THR A 131 18.58 10.96 -19.73
N GLY A 132 17.35 11.24 -19.30
CA GLY A 132 16.26 10.29 -19.14
C GLY A 132 15.46 10.05 -20.40
N ASP A 133 14.23 9.59 -20.20
CA ASP A 133 13.22 9.31 -21.21
C ASP A 133 11.85 9.92 -20.80
N ASP A 134 10.76 9.49 -21.41
CA ASP A 134 9.43 10.01 -21.07
C ASP A 134 8.81 9.32 -19.82
N ASP A 135 9.50 8.33 -19.23
CA ASP A 135 9.07 7.61 -18.03
C ASP A 135 9.73 8.19 -16.77
N ALA A 136 9.19 7.86 -15.59
CA ALA A 136 9.81 8.26 -14.32
C ALA A 136 11.19 7.62 -14.13
N ASN A 137 12.25 8.43 -14.08
CA ASN A 137 13.62 7.96 -13.91
C ASN A 137 14.19 8.30 -12.51
N THR A 138 15.23 7.55 -12.12
CA THR A 138 16.02 7.85 -10.92
C THR A 138 17.50 7.97 -11.28
N PHE A 139 18.07 9.14 -11.05
CA PHE A 139 19.47 9.47 -11.32
C PHE A 139 20.27 9.51 -10.03
N ALA A 140 21.50 9.01 -10.09
CA ALA A 140 22.53 9.28 -9.10
C ALA A 140 23.76 9.76 -9.86
N GLY A 141 24.06 11.06 -9.78
CA GLY A 141 25.23 11.67 -10.43
C GLY A 141 26.56 11.17 -9.88
N LEU A 142 26.54 10.64 -8.64
CA LEU A 142 27.73 10.36 -7.85
C LEU A 142 28.48 11.67 -7.61
N GLY A 143 29.81 11.71 -7.73
CA GLY A 143 30.57 12.94 -7.52
C GLY A 143 30.95 13.57 -8.83
N GLY A 144 30.87 14.89 -8.95
CA GLY A 144 31.16 15.58 -10.21
C GLY A 144 30.47 16.93 -10.22
N ASP A 145 30.53 17.66 -11.33
CA ASP A 145 29.53 18.70 -11.56
C ASP A 145 28.68 18.23 -12.75
N ASP A 146 27.52 17.65 -12.48
CA ASP A 146 26.75 16.90 -13.48
C ASP A 146 25.65 17.74 -14.13
N ALA A 147 25.33 17.41 -15.38
CA ALA A 147 24.16 17.94 -16.07
C ALA A 147 23.14 16.81 -16.27
N ILE A 148 22.02 16.87 -15.55
CA ILE A 148 20.98 15.83 -15.54
C ILE A 148 19.70 16.39 -16.15
N SER A 149 19.13 15.66 -17.10
CA SER A 149 17.85 15.96 -17.73
C SER A 149 16.91 14.78 -17.60
N GLY A 150 15.77 14.95 -16.94
CA GLY A 150 14.77 13.88 -16.81
C GLY A 150 13.95 13.64 -18.08
N LEU A 151 13.63 14.73 -18.78
CA LEU A 151 12.68 14.80 -19.91
C LEU A 151 11.21 14.73 -19.47
N GLY A 152 10.52 13.62 -19.69
CA GLY A 152 9.12 13.42 -19.32
C GLY A 152 8.99 12.54 -18.08
N GLY A 153 7.78 12.44 -17.53
CA GLY A 153 7.56 11.65 -16.31
C GLY A 153 7.82 12.44 -15.02
N ILE A 154 7.94 11.71 -13.90
CA ILE A 154 8.27 12.27 -12.57
C ILE A 154 9.66 11.78 -12.20
N ASP A 155 10.64 12.66 -12.36
CA ASP A 155 12.05 12.27 -12.25
C ASP A 155 12.64 12.58 -10.89
N THR A 156 13.53 11.68 -10.44
CA THR A 156 14.21 11.80 -9.15
C THR A 156 15.71 11.89 -9.34
N SER A 157 16.33 12.94 -8.79
CA SER A 157 17.78 12.99 -8.58
C SER A 157 18.14 12.66 -7.12
N VAL A 158 19.10 11.76 -6.93
CA VAL A 158 19.50 11.20 -5.63
C VAL A 158 20.87 11.71 -5.22
N PHE A 159 20.93 12.27 -4.02
CA PHE A 159 22.13 12.80 -3.38
C PHE A 159 22.48 11.96 -2.16
N THR A 160 23.77 11.77 -1.93
CA THR A 160 24.30 10.88 -0.88
C THR A 160 24.36 11.55 0.49
N GLY A 161 24.25 12.88 0.54
CA GLY A 161 24.28 13.67 1.78
C GLY A 161 22.92 14.04 2.35
N VAL A 162 22.94 14.63 3.54
CA VAL A 162 21.73 15.21 4.16
C VAL A 162 21.37 16.55 3.53
N ARG A 163 20.07 16.88 3.43
CA ARG A 163 19.56 18.08 2.76
C ARG A 163 20.21 19.38 3.23
N ALA A 164 20.60 19.47 4.50
CA ALA A 164 21.23 20.66 5.08
C ALA A 164 22.61 21.00 4.47
N ASP A 165 23.28 20.02 3.85
CA ASP A 165 24.59 20.21 3.22
C ASP A 165 24.49 20.81 1.80
N TYR A 166 23.28 20.97 1.25
CA TYR A 166 23.08 21.39 -0.13
C TYR A 166 22.46 22.79 -0.21
N ALA A 167 23.06 23.63 -1.06
CA ALA A 167 22.48 24.88 -1.49
C ALA A 167 21.73 24.67 -2.83
N ILE A 168 20.42 24.95 -2.83
CA ILE A 168 19.57 24.77 -4.01
C ILE A 168 19.14 26.14 -4.53
N SER A 169 19.23 26.35 -5.84
CA SER A 169 18.76 27.57 -6.49
C SER A 169 18.20 27.27 -7.88
N LEU A 170 17.44 28.20 -8.44
CA LEU A 170 16.87 28.07 -9.78
C LEU A 170 17.48 29.12 -10.72
N ALA A 171 17.99 28.68 -11.87
CA ALA A 171 18.59 29.53 -12.89
C ALA A 171 17.87 29.32 -14.23
N GLY A 172 16.80 30.10 -14.47
CA GLY A 172 15.86 29.81 -15.55
C GLY A 172 15.03 28.58 -15.19
N ASP A 173 14.99 27.58 -16.05
CA ASP A 173 14.29 26.30 -15.79
C ASP A 173 15.26 25.20 -15.26
N VAL A 174 16.53 25.56 -15.01
CA VAL A 174 17.55 24.64 -14.51
C VAL A 174 17.77 24.84 -13.03
N ARG A 175 17.54 23.79 -12.24
CA ARG A 175 17.81 23.78 -10.80
C ARG A 175 19.27 23.43 -10.54
N GLN A 176 19.93 24.29 -9.79
CA GLN A 176 21.32 24.12 -9.35
C GLN A 176 21.31 23.53 -7.95
N VAL A 177 21.95 22.38 -7.76
CA VAL A 177 22.13 21.70 -6.47
C VAL A 177 23.61 21.62 -6.15
N ASN A 178 24.07 22.45 -5.21
CA ASN A 178 25.48 22.58 -4.85
C ASN A 178 25.74 21.89 -3.50
N ASP A 179 26.51 20.81 -3.52
CA ASP A 179 27.04 20.16 -2.33
C ASP A 179 28.16 20.99 -1.71
N MET A 180 27.91 21.49 -0.48
CA MET A 180 28.91 22.24 0.27
C MET A 180 30.01 21.34 0.87
N THR A 181 29.91 20.02 0.72
CA THR A 181 30.91 19.03 1.13
C THR A 181 31.83 18.66 -0.04
N PRO A 182 33.14 18.96 0.02
CA PRO A 182 34.05 18.72 -1.10
C PRO A 182 34.15 17.24 -1.51
N GLY A 183 33.92 16.96 -2.80
CA GLY A 183 34.21 15.66 -3.43
C GLY A 183 33.21 14.53 -3.13
N ARG A 184 32.02 14.87 -2.62
CA ARG A 184 30.91 13.93 -2.45
C ARG A 184 30.02 13.94 -3.68
N ASP A 185 29.13 14.91 -3.81
CA ASP A 185 28.20 14.98 -4.96
C ASP A 185 28.56 16.12 -5.93
N GLY A 186 29.05 17.26 -5.44
CA GLY A 186 29.52 18.39 -6.25
C GLY A 186 28.41 19.35 -6.71
N ASN A 187 28.51 19.97 -7.89
CA ASN A 187 27.55 21.02 -8.35
C ASN A 187 26.74 20.58 -9.55
N ASP A 188 25.49 20.20 -9.32
CA ASP A 188 24.66 19.60 -10.35
C ASP A 188 23.64 20.58 -10.94
N SER A 189 23.45 20.48 -12.25
CA SER A 189 22.49 21.22 -13.06
C SER A 189 21.37 20.28 -13.50
N LEU A 190 20.17 20.46 -12.95
CA LEU A 190 19.02 19.59 -13.15
C LEU A 190 17.96 20.28 -14.00
N SER A 191 17.50 19.61 -15.05
CA SER A 191 16.41 20.07 -15.92
C SER A 191 15.33 19.00 -16.00
N SER A 192 14.05 19.38 -15.94
CA SER A 192 12.93 18.43 -15.86
C SER A 192 13.17 17.37 -14.77
N ILE A 193 13.43 17.82 -13.54
CA ILE A 193 13.56 16.94 -12.37
C ILE A 193 12.58 17.44 -11.30
N GLU A 194 11.61 16.62 -10.94
CA GLU A 194 10.51 16.98 -10.03
C GLU A 194 10.81 16.60 -8.59
N ARG A 195 11.70 15.64 -8.35
CA ARG A 195 12.03 15.11 -7.02
C ARG A 195 13.53 15.19 -6.76
N LEU A 196 13.92 15.67 -5.59
CA LEU A 196 15.28 15.55 -5.05
C LEU A 196 15.25 14.70 -3.80
N ARG A 197 16.04 13.63 -3.77
CA ARG A 197 16.16 12.73 -2.62
C ARG A 197 17.51 12.89 -1.95
N PHE A 198 17.50 13.16 -0.67
CA PHE A 198 18.67 13.26 0.21
C PHE A 198 18.68 12.09 1.19
N ALA A 199 19.76 11.95 1.96
CA ALA A 199 19.93 10.87 2.93
C ALA A 199 18.92 10.93 4.09
N ASP A 200 18.35 12.10 4.40
CA ASP A 200 17.47 12.36 5.53
C ASP A 200 16.03 12.78 5.15
N THR A 201 15.82 13.25 3.92
CA THR A 201 14.51 13.76 3.47
C THR A 201 14.46 13.85 1.95
N ALA A 202 13.30 14.19 1.39
CA ALA A 202 13.17 14.54 -0.01
C ALA A 202 12.36 15.82 -0.20
N VAL A 203 12.50 16.39 -1.40
CA VAL A 203 11.86 17.64 -1.80
C VAL A 203 11.22 17.46 -3.17
N ALA A 204 9.95 17.83 -3.28
CA ALA A 204 9.20 17.80 -4.54
C ALA A 204 8.96 19.22 -5.07
N TYR A 205 9.08 19.40 -6.39
CA TYR A 205 9.04 20.72 -7.04
C TYR A 205 7.98 20.87 -8.13
N ASP A 206 7.22 19.82 -8.45
CA ASP A 206 6.02 19.85 -9.28
C ASP A 206 4.83 20.48 -8.52
N ILE A 207 4.97 21.73 -8.13
CA ILE A 207 3.93 22.46 -7.39
C ILE A 207 2.69 22.74 -8.24
N ASP A 208 2.81 22.66 -9.57
CA ASP A 208 1.66 22.65 -10.48
C ASP A 208 1.11 21.23 -10.74
N GLY A 209 1.77 20.19 -10.23
CA GLY A 209 1.45 18.77 -10.38
C GLY A 209 1.06 18.08 -9.06
N ASN A 210 1.58 16.87 -8.84
CA ASN A 210 1.17 16.00 -7.73
C ASN A 210 1.56 16.58 -6.37
N ALA A 211 2.75 17.17 -6.22
CA ALA A 211 3.14 17.81 -4.96
C ALA A 211 2.23 19.01 -4.63
N GLY A 212 1.84 19.80 -5.63
CA GLY A 212 0.88 20.87 -5.47
C GLY A 212 -0.47 20.39 -4.97
N MET A 213 -1.00 19.31 -5.56
CA MET A 213 -2.26 18.70 -5.15
C MET A 213 -2.17 18.13 -3.73
N ALA A 214 -1.12 17.39 -3.40
CA ALA A 214 -0.88 16.88 -2.05
C ALA A 214 -0.86 18.02 -1.02
N ALA A 215 -0.10 19.09 -1.28
CA ALA A 215 -0.02 20.24 -0.38
C ALA A 215 -1.37 20.95 -0.20
N LYS A 216 -2.10 21.17 -1.30
CA LYS A 216 -3.44 21.78 -1.29
C LYS A 216 -4.42 20.95 -0.46
N LEU A 217 -4.46 19.64 -0.67
CA LEU A 217 -5.40 18.78 0.02
C LEU A 217 -5.06 18.60 1.50
N VAL A 218 -3.80 18.30 1.83
CA VAL A 218 -3.32 18.19 3.22
C VAL A 218 -3.57 19.49 3.96
N GLY A 219 -3.30 20.64 3.34
CA GLY A 219 -3.57 21.95 3.91
C GLY A 219 -5.04 22.25 4.16
N ALA A 220 -5.93 21.85 3.25
CA ALA A 220 -7.37 22.08 3.41
C ALA A 220 -8.00 21.17 4.47
N VAL A 221 -7.60 19.89 4.53
CA VAL A 221 -8.24 18.91 5.40
C VAL A 221 -7.61 18.88 6.80
N PHE A 222 -6.29 18.96 6.90
CA PHE A 222 -5.56 18.87 8.18
C PHE A 222 -4.95 20.20 8.66
N GLY A 223 -5.07 21.26 7.86
CA GLY A 223 -4.53 22.58 8.16
C GLY A 223 -3.08 22.77 7.68
N ALA A 224 -2.68 24.03 7.45
CA ALA A 224 -1.37 24.35 6.87
C ALA A 224 -0.16 23.84 7.68
N SER A 225 -0.29 23.70 9.00
CA SER A 225 0.78 23.12 9.84
C SER A 225 1.04 21.64 9.56
N ALA A 226 0.06 20.92 9.00
CA ALA A 226 0.21 19.50 8.66
C ALA A 226 1.25 19.28 7.55
N LEU A 227 1.61 20.32 6.77
CA LEU A 227 2.71 20.25 5.80
C LEU A 227 4.10 20.10 6.42
N GLN A 228 4.23 20.26 7.74
CA GLN A 228 5.48 19.98 8.46
C GLN A 228 5.62 18.48 8.81
N ASP A 229 4.54 17.71 8.68
CA ASP A 229 4.52 16.28 8.89
C ASP A 229 4.96 15.59 7.58
N ALA A 230 6.28 15.43 7.44
CA ALA A 230 6.86 14.90 6.21
C ALA A 230 6.34 13.49 5.85
N ALA A 231 5.98 12.67 6.85
CA ALA A 231 5.41 11.35 6.61
C ALA A 231 4.00 11.45 6.01
N LEU A 232 3.15 12.31 6.56
CA LEU A 232 1.82 12.57 5.99
C LEU A 232 1.90 13.14 4.58
N VAL A 233 2.79 14.10 4.34
CA VAL A 233 2.96 14.66 2.98
C VAL A 233 3.47 13.60 2.02
N GLY A 234 4.41 12.76 2.45
CA GLY A 234 4.97 11.67 1.67
C GLY A 234 3.93 10.63 1.25
N SER A 235 3.02 10.25 2.14
CA SER A 235 1.97 9.27 1.81
C SER A 235 1.00 9.81 0.75
N TYR A 236 0.56 11.06 0.89
CA TYR A 236 -0.34 11.70 -0.09
C TYR A 236 0.35 11.91 -1.44
N LEU A 237 1.60 12.35 -1.43
CA LEU A 237 2.37 12.52 -2.66
C LEU A 237 2.59 11.18 -3.38
N SER A 238 2.96 10.13 -2.64
CA SER A 238 3.21 8.81 -3.21
C SER A 238 1.96 8.20 -3.85
N LEU A 239 0.78 8.43 -3.28
CA LEU A 239 -0.47 7.94 -3.87
C LEU A 239 -0.76 8.61 -5.22
N LEU A 240 -0.58 9.93 -5.30
CA LEU A 240 -0.74 10.66 -6.57
C LEU A 240 0.30 10.23 -7.60
N ASP A 241 1.56 10.03 -7.17
CA ASP A 241 2.64 9.55 -8.04
C ASP A 241 2.36 8.11 -8.53
N SER A 242 1.59 7.32 -7.78
CA SER A 242 1.14 5.97 -8.16
C SER A 242 -0.17 5.94 -8.95
N GLY A 243 -0.72 7.11 -9.30
CA GLY A 243 -1.89 7.25 -10.16
C GLY A 243 -3.24 7.36 -9.45
N ALA A 244 -3.27 7.49 -8.11
CA ALA A 244 -4.51 7.79 -7.39
C ALA A 244 -5.04 9.17 -7.79
N SER A 245 -6.36 9.30 -7.88
CA SER A 245 -7.03 10.56 -8.17
C SER A 245 -7.10 11.46 -6.95
N ALA A 246 -7.14 12.77 -7.18
CA ALA A 246 -7.30 13.74 -6.10
C ALA A 246 -8.59 13.51 -5.27
N GLU A 247 -9.65 12.98 -5.89
CA GLU A 247 -10.91 12.67 -5.21
C GLU A 247 -10.77 11.48 -4.26
N GLU A 248 -10.05 10.43 -4.66
CA GLU A 248 -9.72 9.30 -3.79
C GLU A 248 -8.90 9.76 -2.58
N LEU A 249 -7.91 10.62 -2.78
CA LEU A 249 -7.15 11.19 -1.67
C LEU A 249 -8.01 12.08 -0.77
N ALA A 250 -8.94 12.84 -1.33
CA ALA A 250 -9.83 13.68 -0.54
C ALA A 250 -10.83 12.86 0.29
N ALA A 251 -11.29 11.72 -0.25
CA ALA A 251 -12.08 10.75 0.47
C ALA A 251 -11.26 10.12 1.61
N LEU A 252 -10.03 9.66 1.33
CA LEU A 252 -9.08 9.17 2.32
C LEU A 252 -8.91 10.18 3.47
N ALA A 253 -8.63 11.44 3.12
CA ALA A 253 -8.38 12.47 4.11
C ALA A 253 -9.57 12.67 5.04
N ALA A 254 -10.78 12.79 4.49
CA ALA A 254 -12.01 13.00 5.26
C ALA A 254 -12.42 11.78 6.11
N ALA A 255 -12.13 10.57 5.61
CA ALA A 255 -12.43 9.31 6.30
C ALA A 255 -11.37 8.91 7.34
N SER A 256 -10.18 9.50 7.31
CA SER A 256 -9.08 9.09 8.19
C SER A 256 -9.37 9.29 9.68
N ALA A 257 -8.92 8.35 10.53
CA ALA A 257 -8.92 8.52 11.99
C ALA A 257 -8.24 9.83 12.42
N ARG A 258 -7.17 10.26 11.71
CA ARG A 258 -6.52 11.55 11.95
C ARG A 258 -7.50 12.72 11.78
N PHE A 259 -8.36 12.69 10.77
CA PHE A 259 -9.37 13.72 10.57
C PHE A 259 -10.43 13.68 11.66
N ALA A 260 -10.95 12.51 12.05
CA ALA A 260 -11.89 12.41 13.16
C ALA A 260 -11.29 12.91 14.49
N GLN A 261 -10.01 12.67 14.74
CA GLN A 261 -9.32 13.23 15.91
C GLN A 261 -9.22 14.76 15.85
N LEU A 262 -9.03 15.33 14.65
CA LEU A 262 -8.98 16.77 14.44
C LEU A 262 -10.36 17.43 14.51
N ALA A 263 -11.38 16.82 13.90
CA ALA A 263 -12.72 17.38 13.73
C ALA A 263 -13.69 17.00 14.85
N GLY A 264 -13.41 15.92 15.58
CA GLY A 264 -14.28 15.34 16.62
C GLY A 264 -15.15 14.20 16.11
N SER A 265 -15.52 14.18 14.83
CA SER A 265 -16.22 13.06 14.17
C SER A 265 -16.11 13.17 12.65
N HIS A 266 -16.63 12.16 11.93
CA HIS A 266 -16.83 12.21 10.47
C HIS A 266 -18.16 12.87 10.07
N GLY A 267 -18.92 13.44 11.01
CA GLY A 267 -20.20 14.08 10.73
C GLY A 267 -20.05 15.34 9.88
N ASN A 268 -21.02 15.61 8.99
CA ASN A 268 -20.98 16.74 8.05
C ASN A 268 -20.74 18.10 8.71
N THR A 269 -21.32 18.33 9.90
CA THR A 269 -21.12 19.58 10.65
C THR A 269 -19.68 19.76 11.11
N ASP A 270 -19.07 18.71 11.65
CA ASP A 270 -17.69 18.74 12.13
C ASP A 270 -16.73 18.84 10.93
N PHE A 271 -17.02 18.13 9.85
CA PHE A 271 -16.28 18.22 8.60
C PHE A 271 -16.24 19.66 8.06
N VAL A 272 -17.41 20.31 7.91
CA VAL A 272 -17.50 21.67 7.37
C VAL A 272 -16.79 22.66 8.28
N ASN A 273 -16.98 22.59 9.60
CA ASN A 273 -16.31 23.49 10.53
C ASN A 273 -14.78 23.41 10.41
N THR A 274 -14.23 22.19 10.42
CA THR A 274 -12.78 21.97 10.38
C THR A 274 -12.17 22.40 9.05
N VAL A 275 -12.71 21.95 7.91
CA VAL A 275 -12.18 22.31 6.58
C VAL A 275 -12.32 23.81 6.33
N TYR A 276 -13.44 24.41 6.73
CA TYR A 276 -13.64 25.85 6.59
C TYR A 276 -12.65 26.65 7.43
N GLU A 277 -12.39 26.26 8.68
CA GLU A 277 -11.41 26.93 9.53
C GLU A 277 -9.98 26.81 8.98
N ASN A 278 -9.61 25.63 8.47
CA ASN A 278 -8.31 25.40 7.83
C ASN A 278 -8.09 26.31 6.62
N VAL A 279 -9.10 26.47 5.76
CA VAL A 279 -9.02 27.29 4.55
C VAL A 279 -9.19 28.79 4.83
N VAL A 280 -10.16 29.17 5.65
CA VAL A 280 -10.57 30.58 5.85
C VAL A 280 -9.92 31.20 7.07
N GLY A 281 -9.75 30.44 8.16
CA GLY A 281 -9.08 30.92 9.37
C GLY A 281 -9.91 31.30 10.54
N MET A 282 -11.19 31.07 10.41
CA MET A 282 -12.16 31.28 11.45
C MET A 282 -13.29 30.33 11.18
N ALA A 283 -14.04 30.01 12.23
CA ALA A 283 -15.25 29.22 12.10
C ALA A 283 -16.24 29.90 11.13
N PRO A 284 -17.01 29.12 10.35
CA PRO A 284 -18.06 29.66 9.51
C PRO A 284 -19.14 30.35 10.35
N SER A 285 -19.82 31.34 9.77
CA SER A 285 -21.07 31.83 10.35
C SER A 285 -22.15 30.75 10.31
N THR A 286 -23.20 30.87 11.14
CA THR A 286 -24.31 29.90 11.14
C THR A 286 -24.94 29.73 9.75
N ALA A 287 -25.05 30.82 8.98
CA ALA A 287 -25.64 30.75 7.63
C ALA A 287 -24.74 30.00 6.64
N GLU A 288 -23.42 30.19 6.71
CA GLU A 288 -22.46 29.48 5.85
C GLU A 288 -22.40 27.99 6.23
N LEU A 289 -22.39 27.68 7.53
CA LEU A 289 -22.42 26.31 8.03
C LEU A 289 -23.68 25.57 7.57
N ASP A 290 -24.86 26.17 7.75
CA ASP A 290 -26.14 25.60 7.32
C ASP A 290 -26.17 25.35 5.79
N GLU A 291 -25.56 26.24 5.01
CA GLU A 291 -25.47 26.11 3.55
C GLU A 291 -24.60 24.90 3.15
N PHE A 292 -23.36 24.82 3.64
CA PHE A 292 -22.45 23.74 3.26
C PHE A 292 -22.89 22.38 3.81
N VAL A 293 -23.41 22.32 5.04
CA VAL A 293 -23.97 21.08 5.60
C VAL A 293 -25.18 20.64 4.78
N GLY A 294 -26.06 21.57 4.41
CA GLY A 294 -27.21 21.27 3.55
C GLY A 294 -26.81 20.72 2.17
N LEU A 295 -25.70 21.18 1.59
CA LEU A 295 -25.17 20.66 0.33
C LEU A 295 -24.66 19.20 0.46
N LEU A 296 -24.08 18.84 1.61
CA LEU A 296 -23.67 17.47 1.90
C LEU A 296 -24.88 16.56 2.16
N GLU A 297 -25.86 17.02 2.95
CA GLU A 297 -27.07 16.25 3.28
C GLU A 297 -27.96 15.98 2.06
N THR A 298 -27.99 16.92 1.10
CA THR A 298 -28.73 16.76 -0.16
C THR A 298 -27.97 15.97 -1.22
N GLY A 299 -26.71 15.60 -0.96
CA GLY A 299 -25.85 14.85 -1.87
C GLY A 299 -25.39 15.65 -3.09
N VAL A 300 -25.45 16.99 -3.04
CA VAL A 300 -24.89 17.86 -4.09
C VAL A 300 -23.36 17.77 -4.08
N PHE A 301 -22.79 17.67 -2.88
CA PHE A 301 -21.39 17.33 -2.66
C PHE A 301 -21.27 16.11 -1.75
N THR A 302 -20.21 15.35 -1.95
CA THR A 302 -19.62 14.47 -0.93
C THR A 302 -18.60 15.26 -0.11
N GLN A 303 -18.19 14.74 1.05
CA GLN A 303 -17.10 15.35 1.81
C GLN A 303 -15.80 15.44 0.96
N ALA A 304 -15.50 14.40 0.18
CA ALA A 304 -14.35 14.40 -0.74
C ALA A 304 -14.40 15.53 -1.78
N THR A 305 -15.52 15.68 -2.49
CA THR A 305 -15.68 16.71 -3.53
C THR A 305 -15.71 18.13 -2.94
N LEU A 306 -16.24 18.30 -1.72
CA LEU A 306 -16.17 19.57 -1.01
C LEU A 306 -14.75 19.88 -0.50
N ALA A 307 -14.01 18.88 -0.02
CA ALA A 307 -12.60 19.00 0.34
C ALA A 307 -11.73 19.37 -0.86
N LEU A 308 -11.98 18.82 -2.05
CA LEU A 308 -11.29 19.21 -3.28
C LEU A 308 -11.58 20.67 -3.67
N LEU A 309 -12.83 21.11 -3.56
CA LEU A 309 -13.18 22.51 -3.79
C LEU A 309 -12.44 23.42 -2.80
N ALA A 310 -12.32 23.01 -1.54
CA ALA A 310 -11.58 23.71 -0.51
C ALA A 310 -10.07 23.72 -0.79
N ALA A 311 -9.50 22.61 -1.26
CA ALA A 311 -8.10 22.46 -1.63
C ALA A 311 -7.69 23.45 -2.73
N GLU A 312 -8.53 23.61 -3.76
CA GLU A 312 -8.29 24.54 -4.87
C GLU A 312 -8.60 26.02 -4.53
N HIS A 313 -9.18 26.30 -3.36
CA HIS A 313 -9.59 27.65 -3.02
C HIS A 313 -8.37 28.59 -2.84
N PRO A 314 -8.39 29.83 -3.38
CA PRO A 314 -7.24 30.76 -3.26
C PRO A 314 -6.83 31.07 -1.82
N LEU A 315 -7.77 31.03 -0.86
CA LEU A 315 -7.43 31.19 0.55
C LEU A 315 -6.58 30.03 1.07
N ASN A 316 -6.87 28.80 0.64
CA ASN A 316 -6.06 27.63 1.00
C ASN A 316 -4.66 27.75 0.39
N GLN A 317 -4.55 28.11 -0.89
CA GLN A 317 -3.25 28.31 -1.54
C GLN A 317 -2.41 29.40 -0.85
N ALA A 318 -3.04 30.47 -0.37
CA ALA A 318 -2.38 31.50 0.43
C ALA A 318 -2.00 31.01 1.84
N ARG A 319 -2.84 30.17 2.46
CA ARG A 319 -2.63 29.58 3.79
C ARG A 319 -1.41 28.68 3.86
N ILE A 320 -1.24 27.84 2.84
CA ILE A 320 -0.12 26.90 2.74
C ILE A 320 1.14 27.53 2.14
N ASP A 321 1.08 28.80 1.76
CA ASP A 321 2.15 29.50 1.03
C ASP A 321 2.58 28.72 -0.23
N LEU A 322 1.61 28.33 -1.07
CA LEU A 322 1.87 27.52 -2.27
C LEU A 322 2.88 28.20 -3.22
N ALA A 323 2.84 29.54 -3.27
CA ALA A 323 3.82 30.32 -4.03
C ALA A 323 5.23 30.20 -3.44
N GLY A 324 5.38 30.23 -2.12
CA GLY A 324 6.66 29.96 -1.45
C GLY A 324 7.16 28.53 -1.69
N LEU A 325 6.25 27.54 -1.70
CA LEU A 325 6.58 26.15 -2.02
C LEU A 325 7.09 25.98 -3.46
N ALA A 326 6.66 26.81 -4.41
CA ALA A 326 7.22 26.80 -5.78
C ALA A 326 8.71 27.15 -5.80
N ASP A 327 9.18 27.98 -4.87
CA ASP A 327 10.58 28.36 -4.73
C ASP A 327 11.38 27.34 -3.90
N THR A 328 10.81 26.86 -2.79
CA THR A 328 11.53 26.04 -1.80
C THR A 328 11.37 24.54 -2.01
N GLY A 329 10.31 24.13 -2.70
CA GLY A 329 9.84 22.76 -2.83
C GLY A 329 9.07 22.28 -1.58
N LEU A 330 8.27 21.24 -1.78
CA LEU A 330 7.52 20.56 -0.73
C LEU A 330 8.38 19.46 -0.11
N ASN A 331 8.73 19.59 1.17
CA ASN A 331 9.46 18.54 1.90
C ASN A 331 8.53 17.35 2.19
N TYR A 332 9.03 16.13 1.97
CA TYR A 332 8.29 14.90 2.24
C TYR A 332 9.22 13.76 2.67
N GLY A 333 8.65 12.78 3.36
CA GLY A 333 9.36 11.59 3.83
C GLY A 333 9.50 10.55 2.72
N VAL A 334 10.70 9.98 2.62
CA VAL A 334 11.05 8.88 1.68
C VAL A 334 11.12 7.52 2.37
N ALA A 335 10.35 7.30 3.45
CA ALA A 335 10.07 5.94 3.87
C ALA A 335 9.62 5.18 2.61
N ALA A 336 10.18 3.98 2.36
CA ALA A 336 9.75 3.16 1.22
C ALA A 336 8.23 3.22 1.22
N PRO A 337 7.58 3.71 0.15
CA PRO A 337 6.18 4.04 0.28
C PRO A 337 5.45 2.74 0.53
N GLY A 338 4.99 2.56 1.77
CA GLY A 338 3.92 1.62 2.00
C GLY A 338 2.72 2.05 1.16
N THR A 339 1.90 1.10 0.81
CA THR A 339 0.66 1.33 0.09
C THR A 339 -0.37 1.91 1.04
N VAL A 340 -1.22 2.79 0.52
CA VAL A 340 -2.48 3.14 1.16
C VAL A 340 -3.59 2.54 0.31
N GLN A 341 -4.39 1.65 0.88
CA GLN A 341 -5.50 0.98 0.18
C GLN A 341 -6.82 1.22 0.88
N PHE A 342 -7.87 1.32 0.06
CA PHE A 342 -9.26 1.38 0.50
C PHE A 342 -10.01 0.18 -0.04
N GLY A 343 -10.75 -0.48 0.83
CA GLY A 343 -11.84 -1.35 0.45
C GLY A 343 -13.02 -0.53 -0.08
N THR A 344 -14.15 -1.18 -0.12
CA THR A 344 -15.41 -0.71 -0.67
C THR A 344 -16.46 -0.72 0.45
N THR A 345 -17.74 -0.71 0.09
CA THR A 345 -18.81 -0.97 1.07
C THR A 345 -19.20 -2.45 1.13
N GLY A 346 -18.37 -3.33 0.58
CA GLY A 346 -18.54 -4.78 0.61
C GLY A 346 -17.25 -5.45 1.06
N PRO A 347 -17.22 -6.80 1.13
CA PRO A 347 -16.05 -7.52 1.62
C PRO A 347 -14.84 -7.40 0.69
N ASP A 348 -13.71 -6.97 1.23
CA ASP A 348 -12.46 -6.75 0.53
C ASP A 348 -11.29 -7.55 1.10
N ALA A 349 -10.28 -7.77 0.25
CA ALA A 349 -9.02 -8.40 0.63
C ALA A 349 -7.88 -7.44 0.31
N LEU A 350 -7.36 -6.76 1.34
CA LEU A 350 -6.32 -5.76 1.22
C LEU A 350 -4.98 -6.35 1.66
N THR A 351 -3.95 -6.17 0.85
CA THR A 351 -2.59 -6.66 1.14
C THR A 351 -1.59 -5.55 0.92
N GLY A 352 -0.87 -5.22 1.99
CA GLY A 352 0.21 -4.26 2.02
C GLY A 352 1.50 -4.80 1.40
N THR A 353 2.59 -4.12 1.69
CA THR A 353 3.91 -4.32 1.12
C THR A 353 4.89 -4.79 2.21
N SER A 354 6.18 -4.52 2.02
CA SER A 354 7.20 -4.73 3.05
C SER A 354 7.62 -3.41 3.70
N ALA A 355 6.81 -2.37 3.55
CA ALA A 355 7.01 -1.04 4.09
C ALA A 355 5.82 -0.63 4.96
N ASP A 356 5.86 0.58 5.52
CA ASP A 356 4.85 1.03 6.48
C ASP A 356 3.52 1.39 5.77
N ASP A 357 2.54 0.48 5.78
CA ASP A 357 1.30 0.58 5.01
C ASP A 357 0.10 1.14 5.81
N GLN A 358 -0.92 1.64 5.10
CA GLN A 358 -2.21 2.04 5.69
C GLN A 358 -3.37 1.38 4.92
N LEU A 359 -4.06 0.42 5.53
CA LEU A 359 -5.15 -0.31 4.88
C LEU A 359 -6.46 0.00 5.58
N TYR A 360 -7.46 0.43 4.81
CA TYR A 360 -8.78 0.84 5.29
C TYR A 360 -9.87 -0.05 4.65
N GLY A 361 -10.51 -0.94 5.40
CA GLY A 361 -11.56 -1.83 4.90
C GLY A 361 -12.85 -1.08 4.53
N LEU A 362 -13.23 -0.10 5.35
CA LEU A 362 -14.45 0.70 5.27
C LEU A 362 -15.69 -0.05 5.78
N ALA A 363 -16.54 -0.58 4.90
CA ALA A 363 -17.73 -1.32 5.34
C ALA A 363 -17.77 -2.67 4.64
N GLY A 364 -18.13 -3.73 5.35
CA GLY A 364 -17.97 -5.10 4.85
C GLY A 364 -17.20 -5.94 5.86
N ASP A 365 -17.13 -7.25 5.61
CA ASP A 365 -16.30 -8.14 6.44
C ASP A 365 -14.94 -8.30 5.74
N ASP A 366 -13.96 -7.49 6.13
CA ASP A 366 -12.72 -7.33 5.39
C ASP A 366 -11.57 -8.21 5.89
N THR A 367 -10.66 -8.53 4.99
CA THR A 367 -9.41 -9.25 5.30
C THR A 367 -8.20 -8.38 4.96
N LEU A 368 -7.47 -7.93 5.98
CA LEU A 368 -6.36 -6.99 5.87
C LEU A 368 -5.04 -7.66 6.27
N SER A 369 -3.98 -7.49 5.47
CA SER A 369 -2.63 -7.94 5.81
C SER A 369 -1.62 -6.84 5.50
N GLY A 370 -1.00 -6.24 6.52
CA GLY A 370 0.01 -5.19 6.34
C GLY A 370 1.28 -5.71 5.68
N GLY A 371 1.81 -6.82 6.21
CA GLY A 371 3.05 -7.40 5.70
C GLY A 371 4.18 -7.16 6.70
N ALA A 372 5.32 -6.65 6.21
CA ALA A 372 6.41 -6.23 7.08
C ALA A 372 6.46 -4.70 7.10
N GLY A 373 6.85 -4.10 8.21
CA GLY A 373 6.78 -2.65 8.37
C GLY A 373 5.94 -2.28 9.59
N ASN A 374 5.84 -0.98 9.85
CA ASN A 374 4.90 -0.46 10.83
C ASN A 374 3.60 -0.10 10.13
N ASP A 375 2.58 -0.95 10.26
CA ASP A 375 1.36 -0.83 9.49
C ASP A 375 0.19 -0.28 10.33
N SER A 376 -0.75 0.37 9.66
CA SER A 376 -2.04 0.77 10.23
C SER A 376 -3.16 0.05 9.49
N LEU A 377 -3.91 -0.80 10.18
CA LEU A 377 -5.05 -1.53 9.64
C LEU A 377 -6.34 -1.07 10.31
N GLU A 378 -7.24 -0.50 9.53
CA GLU A 378 -8.56 -0.06 9.98
C GLU A 378 -9.64 -0.89 9.28
N GLY A 379 -10.36 -1.74 10.02
CA GLY A 379 -11.41 -2.59 9.45
C GLY A 379 -12.64 -1.77 9.07
N GLY A 380 -13.32 -1.22 10.06
CA GLY A 380 -14.44 -0.29 9.87
C GLY A 380 -15.77 -0.90 10.34
N GLU A 381 -16.82 -0.83 9.53
CA GLU A 381 -18.12 -1.47 9.83
C GLU A 381 -18.15 -2.91 9.31
N GLY A 382 -18.19 -3.90 10.21
CA GLY A 382 -18.34 -5.30 9.84
C GLY A 382 -17.66 -6.23 10.84
N VAL A 383 -17.34 -7.45 10.41
CA VAL A 383 -16.47 -8.38 11.14
C VAL A 383 -15.15 -8.50 10.39
N ASP A 384 -14.17 -7.74 10.84
CA ASP A 384 -12.91 -7.56 10.13
C ASP A 384 -11.78 -8.43 10.68
N ARG A 385 -10.85 -8.79 9.80
CA ARG A 385 -9.78 -9.73 10.09
C ARG A 385 -8.42 -9.20 9.69
N ALA A 386 -7.52 -9.10 10.67
CA ALA A 386 -6.10 -8.93 10.41
C ALA A 386 -5.40 -10.29 10.25
N VAL A 387 -4.66 -10.46 9.15
CA VAL A 387 -3.93 -11.68 8.80
C VAL A 387 -2.43 -11.44 8.89
N PHE A 388 -1.75 -12.29 9.68
CA PHE A 388 -0.31 -12.23 9.90
C PHE A 388 0.37 -13.47 9.34
N ALA A 389 1.46 -13.26 8.61
CA ALA A 389 2.28 -14.35 8.09
C ALA A 389 3.16 -14.94 9.20
N GLY A 390 2.89 -16.18 9.60
CA GLY A 390 3.66 -16.96 10.57
C GLY A 390 2.88 -17.37 11.82
N ASP A 391 3.54 -18.16 12.66
CA ASP A 391 2.98 -18.66 13.92
C ASP A 391 2.80 -17.55 14.95
N SER A 392 1.72 -17.63 15.73
CA SER A 392 1.36 -16.70 16.81
C SER A 392 2.46 -16.49 17.86
N SER A 393 3.40 -17.44 17.99
CA SER A 393 4.54 -17.32 18.91
C SER A 393 5.52 -16.18 18.58
N HIS A 394 5.50 -15.68 17.35
CA HIS A 394 6.27 -14.51 16.93
C HIS A 394 5.59 -13.18 17.26
N PHE A 395 4.34 -13.22 17.73
CA PHE A 395 3.53 -12.03 17.89
C PHE A 395 3.13 -11.80 19.34
N GLY A 396 3.17 -10.54 19.76
CA GLY A 396 2.55 -10.08 20.99
C GLY A 396 1.52 -9.02 20.67
N TRP A 397 0.34 -9.05 21.31
CA TRP A 397 -0.67 -8.01 21.15
C TRP A 397 -1.14 -7.47 22.49
N SER A 398 -1.52 -6.20 22.50
CA SER A 398 -2.04 -5.50 23.68
C SER A 398 -3.11 -4.50 23.30
N ARG A 399 -4.05 -4.30 24.21
CA ARG A 399 -5.16 -3.36 24.04
C ARG A 399 -4.70 -1.93 24.36
N GLU A 400 -5.13 -1.00 23.52
CA GLU A 400 -4.95 0.45 23.69
C GLU A 400 -6.32 1.15 23.75
N ASP A 401 -6.35 2.47 23.98
CA ASP A 401 -7.59 3.23 24.17
C ASP A 401 -8.54 3.16 22.94
N SER A 402 -8.00 3.03 21.72
CA SER A 402 -8.75 3.05 20.46
C SER A 402 -8.67 1.76 19.63
N GLY A 403 -8.02 0.70 20.14
CA GLY A 403 -7.76 -0.49 19.32
C GLY A 403 -6.77 -1.48 19.95
N TRP A 404 -6.00 -2.15 19.09
CA TRP A 404 -4.97 -3.11 19.48
C TRP A 404 -3.66 -2.79 18.78
N ILE A 405 -2.54 -2.97 19.49
CA ILE A 405 -1.23 -2.97 18.87
C ILE A 405 -0.74 -4.41 18.82
N VAL A 406 -0.28 -4.85 17.65
CA VAL A 406 0.43 -6.12 17.44
C VAL A 406 1.90 -5.81 17.22
N SER A 407 2.77 -6.56 17.87
CA SER A 407 4.22 -6.51 17.72
C SER A 407 4.72 -7.82 17.14
N ASP A 408 5.68 -7.76 16.22
CA ASP A 408 6.33 -8.92 15.61
C ASP A 408 7.77 -9.02 16.14
N ASP A 409 8.15 -10.11 16.80
CA ASP A 409 9.47 -10.30 17.39
C ASP A 409 10.59 -10.58 16.37
N ARG A 410 10.23 -10.76 15.09
CA ARG A 410 11.16 -10.97 13.98
C ARG A 410 11.75 -9.67 13.44
N GLY A 411 11.21 -8.51 13.86
CA GLY A 411 11.70 -7.18 13.52
C GLY A 411 11.28 -6.13 14.55
N PRO A 412 11.64 -4.85 14.39
CA PRO A 412 11.15 -3.77 15.24
C PRO A 412 9.78 -3.26 14.77
N TYR A 413 8.88 -4.16 14.34
CA TYR A 413 7.65 -3.83 13.64
C TYR A 413 6.45 -3.79 14.60
N THR A 414 5.59 -2.79 14.43
CA THR A 414 4.32 -2.66 15.15
C THR A 414 3.18 -2.40 14.20
N ILE A 415 2.05 -3.07 14.41
CA ILE A 415 0.84 -2.94 13.60
C ILE A 415 -0.25 -2.37 14.50
N ASP A 416 -0.76 -1.19 14.16
CA ASP A 416 -1.92 -0.57 14.80
C ASP A 416 -3.20 -1.11 14.17
N LEU A 417 -4.10 -1.66 14.99
CA LEU A 417 -5.36 -2.25 14.58
C LEU A 417 -6.53 -1.45 15.16
N GLN A 418 -7.37 -0.91 14.29
CA GLN A 418 -8.60 -0.19 14.67
C GLN A 418 -9.80 -0.88 14.02
N GLY A 419 -10.86 -1.12 14.80
CA GLY A 419 -12.05 -1.84 14.31
C GLY A 419 -11.72 -3.20 13.70
N ILE A 420 -10.90 -4.01 14.39
CA ILE A 420 -10.56 -5.38 13.97
C ILE A 420 -11.06 -6.36 15.04
N GLU A 421 -11.93 -7.29 14.63
CA GLU A 421 -12.58 -8.25 15.53
C GLU A 421 -11.85 -9.59 15.56
N ARG A 422 -11.03 -9.89 14.55
CA ARG A 422 -10.37 -11.20 14.38
C ARG A 422 -8.88 -11.04 14.05
N LEU A 423 -8.05 -11.81 14.74
CA LEU A 423 -6.64 -12.04 14.38
C LEU A 423 -6.49 -13.45 13.82
N GLN A 424 -5.78 -13.57 12.71
CA GLN A 424 -5.44 -14.85 12.08
C GLN A 424 -3.92 -14.98 11.93
N PHE A 425 -3.39 -16.02 12.58
CA PHE A 425 -2.02 -16.51 12.43
C PHE A 425 -2.06 -17.88 11.71
N GLU A 426 -0.90 -18.42 11.35
CA GLU A 426 -0.84 -19.74 10.68
C GLU A 426 -1.29 -20.90 11.59
N ASP A 427 -1.05 -20.78 12.89
CA ASP A 427 -1.32 -21.81 13.90
C ASP A 427 -2.58 -21.54 14.73
N ARG A 428 -3.11 -20.31 14.71
CA ARG A 428 -4.11 -19.86 15.69
C ARG A 428 -5.00 -18.74 15.16
N HIS A 429 -6.26 -18.71 15.60
CA HIS A 429 -7.15 -17.57 15.45
C HIS A 429 -7.59 -17.03 16.81
N VAL A 430 -7.78 -15.73 16.90
CA VAL A 430 -8.20 -15.03 18.13
C VAL A 430 -9.31 -14.05 17.80
N ALA A 431 -10.40 -14.06 18.56
CA ALA A 431 -11.47 -13.06 18.48
C ALA A 431 -11.32 -12.02 19.60
N LEU A 432 -11.43 -10.74 19.25
CA LEU A 432 -11.10 -9.59 20.10
C LEU A 432 -12.31 -8.81 20.62
N ASP A 433 -13.47 -8.98 20.00
CA ASP A 433 -14.72 -8.26 20.27
C ASP A 433 -15.45 -8.79 21.52
N MET A 434 -14.85 -8.58 22.70
CA MET A 434 -15.46 -8.99 23.97
C MET A 434 -16.75 -8.22 24.33
N ASP A 435 -16.98 -7.08 23.68
CA ASP A 435 -18.26 -6.35 23.76
C ASP A 435 -19.27 -6.83 22.69
N GLY A 436 -18.85 -7.69 21.76
CA GLY A 436 -19.61 -8.22 20.62
C GLY A 436 -19.78 -9.74 20.64
N ALA A 437 -19.63 -10.37 19.47
CA ALA A 437 -19.91 -11.79 19.23
C ALA A 437 -19.05 -12.71 20.11
N ALA A 438 -17.78 -12.38 20.31
CA ALA A 438 -16.90 -13.19 21.15
C ALA A 438 -17.29 -13.13 22.63
N GLY A 439 -17.67 -11.96 23.13
CA GLY A 439 -18.19 -11.80 24.49
C GLY A 439 -19.49 -12.58 24.72
N MET A 440 -20.45 -12.45 23.81
CA MET A 440 -21.72 -13.19 23.87
C MET A 440 -21.49 -14.71 23.81
N THR A 441 -20.56 -15.16 22.96
CA THR A 441 -20.15 -16.56 22.86
C THR A 441 -19.56 -17.07 24.18
N ALA A 442 -18.56 -16.38 24.73
CA ALA A 442 -17.91 -16.76 25.98
C ALA A 442 -18.92 -16.86 27.14
N LYS A 443 -19.83 -15.88 27.23
CA LYS A 443 -20.88 -15.85 28.26
C LYS A 443 -21.86 -17.02 28.12
N LEU A 444 -22.34 -17.33 26.91
CA LEU A 444 -23.24 -18.48 26.72
C LEU A 444 -22.54 -19.80 26.98
N LEU A 445 -21.28 -19.96 26.55
CA LEU A 445 -20.49 -21.15 26.85
C LEU A 445 -20.34 -21.34 28.36
N GLY A 446 -20.00 -20.27 29.08
CA GLY A 446 -19.91 -20.26 30.54
C GLY A 446 -21.22 -20.68 31.23
N ALA A 447 -22.34 -20.09 30.82
CA ALA A 447 -23.64 -20.36 31.45
C ALA A 447 -24.21 -21.73 31.10
N VAL A 448 -24.12 -22.17 29.85
CA VAL A 448 -24.80 -23.38 29.36
C VAL A 448 -23.93 -24.63 29.44
N PHE A 449 -22.64 -24.53 29.14
CA PHE A 449 -21.72 -25.68 29.14
C PHE A 449 -20.74 -25.67 30.31
N GLY A 450 -20.56 -24.51 30.96
CA GLY A 450 -19.63 -24.29 32.07
C GLY A 450 -18.36 -23.58 31.62
N ALA A 451 -17.72 -22.86 32.56
CA ALA A 451 -16.58 -21.98 32.27
C ALA A 451 -15.40 -22.65 31.55
N SER A 452 -15.16 -23.96 31.76
CA SER A 452 -14.09 -24.68 31.05
C SER A 452 -14.28 -24.75 29.53
N PHE A 453 -15.52 -24.61 29.03
CA PHE A 453 -15.81 -24.63 27.60
C PHE A 453 -15.40 -23.35 26.88
N VAL A 454 -15.17 -22.26 27.61
CA VAL A 454 -14.65 -21.00 27.03
C VAL A 454 -13.23 -21.20 26.48
N ALA A 455 -12.47 -22.16 27.02
CA ALA A 455 -11.16 -22.53 26.50
C ALA A 455 -11.21 -23.58 25.37
N ASN A 456 -12.40 -23.99 24.90
CA ASN A 456 -12.54 -24.94 23.80
C ASN A 456 -12.75 -24.18 22.47
N PRO A 457 -11.73 -24.09 21.61
CA PRO A 457 -11.77 -23.23 20.44
C PRO A 457 -12.77 -23.71 19.37
N GLU A 458 -13.15 -24.98 19.34
CA GLU A 458 -14.21 -25.47 18.44
C GLU A 458 -15.59 -24.92 18.84
N PHE A 459 -15.88 -24.89 20.14
CA PHE A 459 -17.15 -24.37 20.66
C PHE A 459 -17.22 -22.86 20.51
N VAL A 460 -16.11 -22.16 20.76
CA VAL A 460 -16.00 -20.72 20.51
C VAL A 460 -16.24 -20.44 19.02
N GLY A 461 -15.60 -21.20 18.14
CA GLY A 461 -15.78 -21.10 16.69
C GLY A 461 -17.21 -21.23 16.21
N ILE A 462 -17.95 -22.23 16.73
CA ILE A 462 -19.37 -22.41 16.44
C ILE A 462 -20.17 -21.19 16.90
N GLY A 463 -19.96 -20.72 18.13
CA GLY A 463 -20.64 -19.55 18.68
C GLY A 463 -20.41 -18.29 17.84
N LEU A 464 -19.16 -18.00 17.49
CA LEU A 464 -18.80 -16.88 16.62
C LEU A 464 -19.50 -17.01 15.26
N SER A 465 -19.44 -18.19 14.62
CA SER A 465 -20.03 -18.39 13.29
C SER A 465 -21.53 -18.07 13.21
N VAL A 466 -22.29 -18.34 14.28
CA VAL A 466 -23.73 -18.09 14.30
C VAL A 466 -24.05 -16.63 14.64
N PHE A 467 -23.24 -15.99 15.48
CA PHE A 467 -23.38 -14.55 15.75
C PHE A 467 -22.97 -13.71 14.55
N ASP A 468 -21.87 -14.04 13.89
CA ASP A 468 -21.38 -13.37 12.69
C ASP A 468 -22.39 -13.57 11.52
N ALA A 469 -23.14 -14.67 11.50
CA ALA A 469 -24.27 -14.89 10.59
C ALA A 469 -25.55 -14.10 10.96
N GLY A 470 -25.51 -13.25 11.99
CA GLY A 470 -26.61 -12.37 12.41
C GLY A 470 -27.68 -13.02 13.28
N MET A 471 -27.42 -14.19 13.91
CA MET A 471 -28.36 -14.76 14.87
C MET A 471 -28.46 -13.90 16.13
N SER A 472 -29.68 -13.74 16.65
CA SER A 472 -29.90 -12.99 17.89
C SER A 472 -29.38 -13.76 19.11
N TYR A 473 -29.10 -13.02 20.18
CA TYR A 473 -28.59 -13.61 21.43
C TYR A 473 -29.50 -14.72 21.99
N GLU A 474 -30.82 -14.53 21.93
CA GLU A 474 -31.80 -15.54 22.33
C GLU A 474 -31.80 -16.76 21.39
N GLN A 475 -31.64 -16.57 20.08
CA GLN A 475 -31.58 -17.68 19.14
C GLN A 475 -30.34 -18.56 19.38
N VAL A 476 -29.19 -17.94 19.65
CA VAL A 476 -27.96 -18.67 19.98
C VAL A 476 -28.06 -19.31 21.37
N ALA A 477 -28.71 -18.66 22.34
CA ALA A 477 -28.96 -19.26 23.65
C ALA A 477 -29.83 -20.51 23.56
N GLN A 478 -30.90 -20.49 22.75
CA GLN A 478 -31.71 -21.69 22.51
C GLN A 478 -30.90 -22.79 21.82
N LEU A 479 -30.10 -22.44 20.81
CA LEU A 479 -29.23 -23.40 20.12
C LEU A 479 -28.25 -24.07 21.10
N ALA A 480 -27.66 -23.29 22.01
CA ALA A 480 -26.76 -23.80 23.03
C ALA A 480 -27.47 -24.78 23.99
N LEU A 481 -28.68 -24.45 24.46
CA LEU A 481 -29.47 -25.32 25.33
C LEU A 481 -29.87 -26.62 24.63
N ASP A 482 -30.35 -26.53 23.39
CA ASP A 482 -30.70 -27.70 22.58
C ASP A 482 -29.49 -28.61 22.33
N ALA A 483 -28.31 -28.03 22.12
CA ALA A 483 -27.07 -28.78 21.97
C ALA A 483 -26.61 -29.43 23.29
N ALA A 484 -26.78 -28.76 24.43
CA ALA A 484 -26.37 -29.27 25.74
C ALA A 484 -27.29 -30.36 26.29
N LEU A 485 -28.61 -30.20 26.12
CA LEU A 485 -29.63 -31.05 26.76
C LEU A 485 -30.33 -32.00 25.79
N GLY A 486 -30.19 -31.77 24.49
CA GLY A 486 -30.91 -32.50 23.45
C GLY A 486 -32.36 -32.04 23.29
N ALA A 487 -33.00 -32.53 22.24
CA ALA A 487 -34.37 -32.15 21.91
C ALA A 487 -35.38 -32.64 22.98
N GLY A 488 -36.30 -31.75 23.36
CA GLY A 488 -37.42 -32.08 24.25
C GLY A 488 -37.07 -32.11 25.74
N HIS A 489 -35.98 -31.46 26.14
CA HIS A 489 -35.69 -31.20 27.54
C HIS A 489 -36.77 -30.32 28.20
N THR A 490 -36.81 -30.32 29.52
CA THR A 490 -37.75 -29.50 30.29
C THR A 490 -37.10 -28.20 30.72
N HIS A 491 -37.91 -27.15 30.95
CA HIS A 491 -37.42 -25.89 31.51
C HIS A 491 -36.70 -26.08 32.86
N GLN A 492 -37.11 -27.08 33.64
CA GLN A 492 -36.40 -27.45 34.88
C GLN A 492 -34.98 -27.94 34.59
N GLN A 493 -34.77 -28.76 33.56
CA GLN A 493 -33.44 -29.22 33.18
C GLN A 493 -32.53 -28.06 32.73
N ALA A 494 -33.06 -27.12 31.95
CA ALA A 494 -32.33 -25.92 31.52
C ALA A 494 -31.90 -25.05 32.70
N VAL A 495 -32.85 -24.72 33.60
CA VAL A 495 -32.58 -23.91 34.80
C VAL A 495 -31.56 -24.59 35.71
N GLU A 496 -31.70 -25.89 35.98
CA GLU A 496 -30.79 -26.61 36.87
C GLU A 496 -29.38 -26.74 36.28
N LEU A 497 -29.27 -26.94 34.95
CA LEU A 497 -27.98 -26.95 34.24
C LEU A 497 -27.24 -25.63 34.41
N MET A 498 -27.89 -24.52 34.07
CA MET A 498 -27.25 -23.21 34.13
C MET A 498 -26.92 -22.81 35.57
N TYR A 499 -27.82 -23.09 36.52
CA TYR A 499 -27.53 -22.83 37.94
C TYR A 499 -26.29 -23.60 38.40
N PHE A 500 -26.18 -24.89 38.03
CA PHE A 500 -25.01 -25.69 38.38
C PHE A 500 -23.73 -25.11 37.76
N ASN A 501 -23.74 -24.70 36.50
CA ASN A 501 -22.56 -24.13 35.84
C ASN A 501 -22.12 -22.79 36.45
N LEU A 502 -23.07 -21.98 36.90
CA LEU A 502 -22.80 -20.67 37.50
C LEU A 502 -22.35 -20.76 38.96
N ILE A 503 -22.96 -21.66 39.74
CA ILE A 503 -22.80 -21.71 41.21
C ILE A 503 -21.92 -22.89 41.65
N GLY A 504 -21.74 -23.91 40.80
CA GLY A 504 -20.97 -25.12 41.08
C GLY A 504 -21.70 -26.17 41.92
N VAL A 505 -22.96 -25.92 42.30
CA VAL A 505 -23.83 -26.86 43.03
C VAL A 505 -25.24 -26.80 42.47
N ALA A 506 -26.00 -27.89 42.59
CA ALA A 506 -27.39 -27.93 42.15
C ALA A 506 -28.27 -27.03 43.05
N PRO A 507 -29.29 -26.36 42.50
CA PRO A 507 -30.23 -25.57 43.29
C PRO A 507 -31.03 -26.47 44.22
N SER A 508 -31.51 -25.92 45.34
CA SER A 508 -32.48 -26.64 46.17
C SER A 508 -33.80 -26.84 45.39
N PRO A 509 -34.64 -27.84 45.76
CA PRO A 509 -35.92 -28.05 45.10
C PRO A 509 -36.85 -26.83 45.11
N GLN A 510 -36.74 -25.98 46.13
CA GLN A 510 -37.52 -24.75 46.22
C GLN A 510 -36.99 -23.69 45.24
N GLU A 511 -35.68 -23.47 45.19
CA GLU A 511 -35.05 -22.52 44.24
C GLU A 511 -35.30 -22.92 42.79
N SER A 512 -35.16 -24.21 42.47
CA SER A 512 -35.47 -24.76 41.15
C SER A 512 -36.92 -24.45 40.76
N ALA A 513 -37.89 -24.73 41.65
CA ALA A 513 -39.29 -24.45 41.40
C ALA A 513 -39.60 -22.95 41.23
N GLU A 514 -38.96 -22.08 42.01
CA GLU A 514 -39.11 -20.62 41.92
C GLU A 514 -38.58 -20.06 40.60
N LEU A 515 -37.41 -20.54 40.15
CA LEU A 515 -36.82 -20.13 38.88
C LEU A 515 -37.63 -20.65 37.68
N VAL A 516 -38.07 -21.91 37.71
CA VAL A 516 -38.94 -22.47 36.65
C VAL A 516 -40.28 -21.74 36.56
N ALA A 517 -40.84 -21.31 37.71
CA ALA A 517 -42.06 -20.54 37.72
C ALA A 517 -41.94 -19.19 36.98
N LEU A 518 -40.74 -18.61 36.87
CA LEU A 518 -40.52 -17.39 36.08
C LEU A 518 -40.82 -17.60 34.59
N ILE A 519 -40.65 -18.83 34.09
CA ILE A 519 -40.91 -19.23 32.71
C ILE A 519 -42.37 -19.71 32.57
N ASP A 520 -42.77 -20.68 33.39
CA ASP A 520 -44.02 -21.43 33.21
C ASP A 520 -45.27 -20.73 33.75
N VAL A 521 -45.11 -19.94 34.82
CA VAL A 521 -46.24 -19.37 35.57
C VAL A 521 -46.30 -17.87 35.38
N HIS A 522 -45.15 -17.19 35.51
CA HIS A 522 -45.08 -15.74 35.47
C HIS A 522 -44.80 -15.20 34.07
N HIS A 523 -44.29 -16.04 33.16
CA HIS A 523 -43.94 -15.67 31.78
C HIS A 523 -43.08 -14.41 31.69
N VAL A 524 -42.16 -14.25 32.66
CA VAL A 524 -41.18 -13.16 32.69
C VAL A 524 -40.09 -13.43 31.67
N TYR A 525 -39.72 -14.69 31.50
CA TYR A 525 -38.70 -15.14 30.57
C TYR A 525 -39.25 -16.24 29.65
N THR A 526 -38.68 -16.32 28.45
CA THR A 526 -38.64 -17.56 27.66
C THR A 526 -37.45 -18.40 28.13
N GLU A 527 -37.38 -19.66 27.70
CA GLU A 527 -36.20 -20.50 27.98
C GLU A 527 -34.90 -19.87 27.43
N ALA A 528 -34.96 -19.33 26.21
CA ALA A 528 -33.86 -18.57 25.61
C ALA A 528 -33.49 -17.30 26.41
N SER A 529 -34.47 -16.49 26.81
CA SER A 529 -34.18 -15.21 27.47
C SER A 529 -33.72 -15.36 28.92
N ILE A 530 -34.12 -16.44 29.61
CA ILE A 530 -33.54 -16.76 30.94
C ILE A 530 -32.09 -17.25 30.80
N ALA A 531 -31.74 -17.91 29.70
CA ALA A 531 -30.35 -18.30 29.43
C ALA A 531 -29.45 -17.11 29.10
N VAL A 532 -29.96 -16.15 28.31
CA VAL A 532 -29.28 -14.85 28.12
C VAL A 532 -29.12 -14.13 29.47
N PHE A 533 -30.16 -14.09 30.30
CA PHE A 533 -30.06 -13.50 31.64
C PHE A 533 -28.98 -14.18 32.50
N ALA A 534 -28.93 -15.52 32.50
CA ALA A 534 -27.92 -16.29 33.20
C ALA A 534 -26.50 -15.98 32.69
N ALA A 535 -26.33 -15.82 31.38
CA ALA A 535 -25.06 -15.50 30.72
C ALA A 535 -24.51 -14.12 31.14
N GLU A 536 -25.38 -13.16 31.43
CA GLU A 536 -25.02 -11.79 31.84
C GLU A 536 -24.82 -11.61 33.36
N LEU A 537 -25.05 -12.64 34.17
CA LEU A 537 -24.82 -12.54 35.62
C LEU A 537 -23.33 -12.38 35.93
N SER A 538 -23.03 -11.57 36.95
CA SER A 538 -21.63 -11.36 37.38
C SER A 538 -20.95 -12.66 37.79
N TYR A 539 -21.70 -13.62 38.35
CA TYR A 539 -21.20 -14.97 38.62
C TYR A 539 -20.59 -15.61 37.37
N ASN A 540 -21.23 -15.46 36.21
CA ASN A 540 -20.74 -16.00 34.96
C ASN A 540 -19.50 -15.24 34.48
N THR A 541 -19.58 -13.92 34.41
CA THR A 541 -18.49 -13.07 33.89
C THR A 541 -17.22 -13.22 34.73
N ASP A 542 -17.36 -13.44 36.03
CA ASP A 542 -16.25 -13.74 36.95
C ASP A 542 -15.72 -15.16 36.73
N ASN A 543 -16.60 -16.16 36.59
CA ASN A 543 -16.20 -17.56 36.40
C ASN A 543 -15.43 -17.78 35.08
N ILE A 544 -15.77 -17.05 34.02
CA ILE A 544 -15.11 -17.14 32.70
C ILE A 544 -13.91 -16.20 32.57
N ASP A 545 -13.60 -15.41 33.59
CA ASP A 545 -12.58 -14.36 33.56
C ASP A 545 -12.74 -13.42 32.34
N LEU A 546 -13.95 -12.88 32.16
CA LEU A 546 -14.26 -12.03 31.00
C LEU A 546 -13.34 -10.79 30.94
N VAL A 547 -12.90 -10.29 32.10
CA VAL A 547 -11.94 -9.19 32.18
C VAL A 547 -10.57 -9.60 31.62
N GLY A 548 -10.08 -10.80 31.94
CA GLY A 548 -8.86 -11.34 31.35
C GLY A 548 -8.98 -11.59 29.85
N LEU A 549 -10.11 -12.13 29.39
CA LEU A 549 -10.41 -12.31 27.97
C LEU A 549 -10.43 -10.96 27.22
N ALA A 550 -10.94 -9.89 27.83
CA ALA A 550 -10.93 -8.55 27.24
C ALA A 550 -9.51 -7.98 27.03
N GLN A 551 -8.49 -8.53 27.68
CA GLN A 551 -7.09 -8.14 27.49
C GLN A 551 -6.34 -9.02 26.48
N THR A 552 -6.85 -10.21 26.18
CA THR A 552 -6.10 -11.24 25.44
C THR A 552 -6.82 -11.76 24.20
N GLY A 553 -8.13 -11.52 24.10
CA GLY A 553 -9.01 -12.17 23.14
C GLY A 553 -9.34 -13.61 23.54
N ILE A 554 -10.16 -14.27 22.74
CA ILE A 554 -10.54 -15.68 22.90
C ILE A 554 -10.12 -16.49 21.67
N GLU A 555 -9.48 -17.63 21.89
CA GLU A 555 -9.06 -18.51 20.80
C GLU A 555 -10.25 -19.25 20.19
N TYR A 556 -10.23 -19.42 18.86
CA TYR A 556 -11.27 -20.16 18.16
C TYR A 556 -10.72 -20.94 16.95
N VAL A 557 -11.48 -21.95 16.53
CA VAL A 557 -11.30 -22.63 15.23
C VAL A 557 -12.44 -22.16 14.31
N PRO A 558 -12.17 -21.59 13.13
CA PRO A 558 -13.23 -21.25 12.17
C PRO A 558 -14.10 -22.46 11.86
N ALA A 559 -15.43 -22.29 11.96
CA ALA A 559 -16.42 -23.38 11.82
C ALA A 559 -16.69 -23.79 10.36
#